data_AF-A0A1I2DL54-F1
#
_entry.id   AF-A0A1I2DL54-F1
#
_cell.length_a   1.000
_cell.length_b   1.000
_cell.length_c   1.000
_cell.angle_alpha   90.00
_cell.angle_beta   90.00
_cell.angle_gamma   90.00
#
_symmetry.space_group_name_H-M   'P 1'
#
loop_
_entity.id
_entity.type
_entity.pdbx_description
1 polymer ?
#
loop_
_entity_poly.entity_id
_entity_poly.type
_entity_poly.pdbx_seq_one_letter_code
_entity_poly.pdbx_strand_id
1 'polypeptide(L)'
;MCGDGVILAGTEECDDGNDVDTDECLSSCKAAICGDGQIQEGVEACDNGGDNSDTAYDGCTTQCQLGPRCGDSEVQVPQEECDDGSPDGDDLCNACKNVAFRYVFVTSQIFKGDVNKLNGADSRCIVAAAELPAAEWTAWLSDDVQSAAVRMDTSFMGWYILPGPEPILVARDWAGLTSGTLQNPIHRDEQGNPVAGDALAWSNTKTDGKILSLDAASHCNNWDSNTGTSSVGNPNATDAMWTNEGIVADCNSLHHLYCVQN
;
A
#
# COMPACT_ATOMS: atom_id res chain seq x y z
N MET A 1 -48.61 16.77 -2.13
CA MET A 1 -47.41 17.64 -2.22
C MET A 1 -46.55 17.07 -1.12
N CYS A 2 -45.28 16.83 -1.37
CA CYS A 2 -44.49 16.16 -0.33
C CYS A 2 -44.49 16.93 0.99
N GLY A 3 -44.68 16.22 2.09
CA GLY A 3 -44.68 16.77 3.44
C GLY A 3 -46.04 17.32 3.90
N ASP A 4 -47.14 17.01 3.21
CA ASP A 4 -48.49 17.46 3.60
C ASP A 4 -49.25 16.47 4.51
N GLY A 5 -48.64 15.32 4.80
CA GLY A 5 -49.15 14.26 5.65
C GLY A 5 -50.10 13.31 4.92
N VAL A 6 -50.20 13.40 3.59
CA VAL A 6 -51.12 12.59 2.78
C VAL A 6 -50.41 11.99 1.57
N ILE A 7 -50.19 10.68 1.61
CA ILE A 7 -49.61 9.94 0.48
C ILE A 7 -50.52 10.01 -0.76
N LEU A 8 -50.03 10.65 -1.81
CA LEU A 8 -50.65 10.64 -3.13
C LEU A 8 -50.22 9.42 -3.95
N ALA A 9 -51.08 8.40 -3.99
CA ALA A 9 -50.83 7.14 -4.69
C ALA A 9 -50.38 7.34 -6.15
N GLY A 10 -49.23 6.75 -6.49
CA GLY A 10 -48.62 6.81 -7.83
C GLY A 10 -47.76 8.05 -8.09
N THR A 11 -47.67 8.97 -7.13
CA THR A 11 -46.77 10.14 -7.18
C THR A 11 -45.75 10.10 -6.05
N GLU A 12 -46.19 9.78 -4.83
CA GLU A 12 -45.38 9.80 -3.62
C GLU A 12 -45.23 8.35 -3.10
N GLU A 13 -44.03 7.99 -2.66
CA GLU A 13 -43.73 6.65 -2.09
C GLU A 13 -44.01 6.62 -0.59
N CYS A 14 -43.83 7.76 0.07
CA CYS A 14 -44.11 8.04 1.47
C CYS A 14 -44.52 9.52 1.62
N ASP A 15 -45.04 9.89 2.78
CA ASP A 15 -45.22 11.27 3.24
C ASP A 15 -45.42 11.22 4.78
N ASP A 16 -44.51 11.82 5.54
CA ASP A 16 -44.56 11.87 7.02
C ASP A 16 -44.99 13.25 7.56
N GLY A 17 -45.47 14.13 6.68
CA GLY A 17 -46.04 15.42 7.06
C GLY A 17 -45.01 16.51 7.36
N ASN A 18 -43.76 16.35 6.90
CA ASN A 18 -42.75 17.39 7.00
C ASN A 18 -41.72 17.33 5.82
N ASP A 19 -40.74 18.24 5.82
CA ASP A 19 -39.68 18.36 4.79
C ASP A 19 -38.27 18.02 5.35
N VAL A 20 -38.19 17.17 6.37
CA VAL A 20 -36.93 16.75 7.01
C VAL A 20 -36.43 15.50 6.31
N ASP A 21 -35.18 15.50 5.85
CA ASP A 21 -34.62 14.35 5.12
C ASP A 21 -34.00 13.29 6.06
N THR A 22 -34.11 13.47 7.39
CA THR A 22 -33.46 12.60 8.40
C THR A 22 -34.44 11.71 9.14
N ASP A 23 -35.69 11.61 8.71
CA ASP A 23 -36.71 10.74 9.30
C ASP A 23 -37.22 9.71 8.27
N GLU A 24 -38.50 9.39 8.25
CA GLU A 24 -39.02 8.22 7.54
C GLU A 24 -39.23 8.49 6.04
N CYS A 25 -39.36 9.77 5.66
CA CYS A 25 -39.59 10.17 4.29
C CYS A 25 -38.78 11.41 3.91
N LEU A 26 -37.99 11.29 2.84
CA LEU A 26 -37.29 12.44 2.28
C LEU A 26 -38.29 13.48 1.76
N SER A 27 -37.89 14.75 1.75
CA SER A 27 -38.58 15.88 1.11
C SER A 27 -38.84 15.68 -0.40
N SER A 28 -38.20 14.68 -1.00
CA SER A 28 -38.43 14.21 -2.36
C SER A 28 -39.54 13.16 -2.51
N CYS A 29 -40.22 12.81 -1.41
CA CYS A 29 -41.26 11.78 -1.31
C CYS A 29 -40.78 10.39 -1.68
N LYS A 30 -39.53 10.12 -1.28
CA LYS A 30 -38.85 8.84 -1.31
C LYS A 30 -38.63 8.36 0.11
N ALA A 31 -38.84 7.07 0.33
CA ALA A 31 -38.55 6.48 1.62
C ALA A 31 -37.06 6.68 1.92
N ALA A 32 -36.74 7.15 3.12
CA ALA A 32 -35.36 7.18 3.58
C ALA A 32 -34.87 5.73 3.69
N ILE A 33 -33.78 5.42 2.98
CA ILE A 33 -33.19 4.09 2.95
C ILE A 33 -31.67 4.19 2.98
N CYS A 34 -31.05 3.20 3.62
CA CYS A 34 -29.61 3.09 3.62
C CYS A 34 -29.03 3.08 2.20
N GLY A 35 -28.12 4.03 1.94
CA GLY A 35 -27.47 4.20 0.64
C GLY A 35 -28.12 5.27 -0.24
N ASP A 36 -29.09 6.03 0.27
CA ASP A 36 -29.66 7.19 -0.42
C ASP A 36 -28.86 8.49 -0.21
N GLY A 37 -27.90 8.46 0.73
CA GLY A 37 -26.99 9.56 1.04
C GLY A 37 -27.52 10.53 2.10
N GLN A 38 -28.63 10.19 2.75
CA GLN A 38 -29.22 10.94 3.86
C GLN A 38 -29.25 10.04 5.10
N ILE A 39 -28.87 10.59 6.26
CA ILE A 39 -28.85 9.82 7.50
C ILE A 39 -30.24 9.84 8.13
N GLN A 40 -30.89 8.68 8.19
CA GLN A 40 -32.10 8.48 8.98
C GLN A 40 -31.76 8.45 10.49
N GLU A 41 -32.04 9.55 11.18
CA GLU A 41 -31.67 9.77 12.57
C GLU A 41 -32.27 8.70 13.51
N GLY A 42 -31.41 8.05 14.28
CA GLY A 42 -31.81 6.98 15.21
C GLY A 42 -32.01 5.61 14.57
N VAL A 43 -31.93 5.49 13.24
CA VAL A 43 -31.92 4.20 12.51
C VAL A 43 -30.52 3.92 11.94
N GLU A 44 -29.90 4.94 11.37
CA GLU A 44 -28.60 4.84 10.69
C GLU A 44 -27.52 5.54 11.50
N ALA A 45 -26.35 4.91 11.58
CA ALA A 45 -25.18 5.53 12.22
C ALA A 45 -24.45 6.47 11.26
N CYS A 46 -24.55 6.21 9.96
CA CYS A 46 -23.98 7.00 8.89
C CYS A 46 -24.55 6.56 7.53
N ASP A 47 -24.44 7.39 6.50
CA ASP A 47 -24.77 7.02 5.11
C ASP A 47 -23.87 7.77 4.12
N ASN A 48 -23.02 7.05 3.38
CA ASN A 48 -22.20 7.57 2.30
C ASN A 48 -22.89 7.40 0.93
N GLY A 49 -24.17 7.09 0.91
CA GLY A 49 -24.97 6.85 -0.28
C GLY A 49 -24.47 5.62 -1.04
N GLY A 50 -24.31 5.77 -2.37
CA GLY A 50 -23.79 4.72 -3.23
C GLY A 50 -22.36 4.26 -2.91
N ASP A 51 -21.63 5.01 -2.08
CA ASP A 51 -20.26 4.69 -1.66
C ASP A 51 -20.20 3.84 -0.38
N ASN A 52 -21.35 3.40 0.15
CA ASN A 52 -21.39 2.43 1.26
C ASN A 52 -20.65 1.13 0.89
N SER A 53 -19.78 0.68 1.77
CA SER A 53 -18.90 -0.47 1.59
C SER A 53 -18.61 -1.15 2.92
N ASP A 54 -18.79 -2.47 2.98
CA ASP A 54 -18.51 -3.27 4.19
C ASP A 54 -17.01 -3.39 4.50
N THR A 55 -16.13 -2.93 3.61
CA THR A 55 -14.66 -3.05 3.75
C THR A 55 -13.93 -1.71 3.74
N ALA A 56 -14.66 -0.59 3.57
CA ALA A 56 -14.05 0.74 3.59
C ALA A 56 -13.71 1.14 5.03
N TYR A 57 -12.43 1.45 5.27
CA TYR A 57 -11.97 1.99 6.53
C TYR A 57 -12.48 3.42 6.74
N ASP A 58 -12.95 3.75 7.95
CA ASP A 58 -13.69 4.99 8.26
C ASP A 58 -14.92 5.21 7.35
N GLY A 59 -15.48 4.13 6.81
CA GLY A 59 -16.63 4.15 5.92
C GLY A 59 -17.96 3.79 6.60
N CYS A 60 -19.01 3.80 5.79
CA CYS A 60 -20.31 3.23 6.13
C CYS A 60 -20.48 1.88 5.47
N THR A 61 -20.93 0.90 6.23
CA THR A 61 -21.31 -0.42 5.70
C THR A 61 -22.56 -0.31 4.82
N THR A 62 -22.83 -1.35 4.03
CA THR A 62 -24.05 -1.48 3.22
C THR A 62 -25.34 -1.60 4.06
N GLN A 63 -25.20 -1.62 5.39
CA GLN A 63 -26.30 -1.61 6.37
C GLN A 63 -26.32 -0.31 7.20
N CYS A 64 -25.60 0.74 6.75
CA CYS A 64 -25.56 2.06 7.37
C CYS A 64 -25.16 2.04 8.85
N GLN A 65 -24.33 1.06 9.18
CA GLN A 65 -23.53 1.02 10.39
C GLN A 65 -22.13 1.54 10.07
N LEU A 66 -21.45 2.05 11.09
CA LEU A 66 -20.03 2.40 10.98
C LEU A 66 -19.23 1.15 10.59
N GLY A 67 -18.44 1.28 9.52
CA GLY A 67 -17.51 0.26 9.07
C GLY A 67 -16.24 0.19 9.92
N PRO A 68 -15.24 -0.61 9.50
CA PRO A 68 -13.96 -0.73 10.19
C PRO A 68 -13.33 0.63 10.44
N ARG A 69 -12.91 0.91 11.66
CA ARG A 69 -12.30 2.19 12.03
C ARG A 69 -11.55 2.13 13.34
N CYS A 70 -10.60 3.04 13.48
CA CYS A 70 -9.97 3.31 14.76
C CYS A 70 -10.99 3.58 15.88
N GLY A 71 -10.79 2.88 16.99
CA GLY A 71 -11.64 2.88 18.17
C GLY A 71 -12.76 1.84 18.13
N ASP A 72 -12.79 0.93 17.15
CA ASP A 72 -13.77 -0.16 17.06
C ASP A 72 -13.37 -1.43 17.82
N SER A 73 -12.22 -1.38 18.51
CA SER A 73 -11.61 -2.46 19.29
C SER A 73 -11.02 -3.62 18.48
N GLU A 74 -10.91 -3.47 17.16
CA GLU A 74 -10.24 -4.43 16.27
C GLU A 74 -9.05 -3.75 15.58
N VAL A 75 -7.97 -4.49 15.29
CA VAL A 75 -6.81 -3.90 14.58
C VAL A 75 -6.91 -4.18 13.09
N GLN A 76 -7.11 -3.14 12.27
CA GLN A 76 -7.22 -3.24 10.82
C GLN A 76 -5.92 -2.87 10.10
N VAL A 77 -5.14 -3.88 9.72
CA VAL A 77 -3.93 -3.71 8.90
C VAL A 77 -4.33 -3.66 7.42
N PRO A 78 -3.84 -2.69 6.59
CA PRO A 78 -2.74 -1.75 6.85
C PRO A 78 -3.11 -0.36 7.42
N GLN A 79 -4.35 -0.13 7.85
CA GLN A 79 -4.85 1.21 8.21
C GLN A 79 -4.45 1.65 9.63
N GLU A 80 -4.30 0.72 10.57
CA GLU A 80 -3.90 1.00 11.96
C GLU A 80 -3.00 -0.08 12.58
N GLU A 81 -2.11 0.33 13.50
CA GLU A 81 -1.16 -0.57 14.17
C GLU A 81 -1.71 -1.19 15.46
N CYS A 82 -2.67 -0.51 16.03
CA CYS A 82 -3.31 -0.78 17.29
C CYS A 82 -4.68 -0.13 17.26
N ASP A 83 -5.57 -0.66 18.07
CA ASP A 83 -6.87 -0.10 18.37
C ASP A 83 -7.08 -0.37 19.86
N ASP A 84 -7.27 0.68 20.65
CA ASP A 84 -7.51 0.58 22.09
C ASP A 84 -8.99 0.78 22.45
N GLY A 85 -9.87 0.76 21.45
CA GLY A 85 -11.30 1.03 21.57
C GLY A 85 -11.62 2.50 21.81
N SER A 86 -10.63 3.40 21.75
CA SER A 86 -10.83 4.84 21.85
C SER A 86 -10.82 5.49 20.46
N PRO A 87 -11.81 6.33 20.13
CA PRO A 87 -11.81 7.10 18.89
C PRO A 87 -10.78 8.25 18.90
N ASP A 88 -10.28 8.60 20.09
CA ASP A 88 -9.31 9.65 20.31
C ASP A 88 -7.94 8.99 20.51
N GLY A 89 -7.01 9.18 19.57
CA GLY A 89 -5.65 8.61 19.59
C GLY A 89 -4.72 9.16 20.69
N ASP A 90 -5.23 9.36 21.90
CA ASP A 90 -4.52 9.82 23.09
C ASP A 90 -4.97 8.98 24.31
N ASP A 91 -4.32 7.84 24.55
CA ASP A 91 -3.66 7.55 25.84
C ASP A 91 -2.87 6.21 25.85
N LEU A 92 -3.04 5.29 24.88
CA LEU A 92 -2.19 4.10 24.77
C LEU A 92 -1.90 3.65 23.32
N CYS A 93 -2.70 4.10 22.35
CA CYS A 93 -2.49 3.87 20.92
C CYS A 93 -2.37 5.19 20.12
N ASN A 94 -1.17 5.79 20.11
CA ASN A 94 -0.89 7.00 19.31
C ASN A 94 -0.92 6.78 17.78
N ALA A 95 -1.04 5.52 17.33
CA ALA A 95 -1.02 5.12 15.92
C ALA A 95 -2.42 4.83 15.35
N CYS A 96 -3.46 5.26 16.05
CA CYS A 96 -4.86 5.28 15.60
C CYS A 96 -5.11 6.41 14.57
N LYS A 97 -4.14 6.64 13.68
CA LYS A 97 -4.18 7.64 12.60
C LYS A 97 -3.97 6.90 11.31
N ASN A 98 -4.77 7.22 10.29
CA ASN A 98 -4.53 6.83 8.89
C ASN A 98 -3.04 6.87 8.58
N VAL A 99 -2.38 5.70 8.58
CA VAL A 99 -0.95 5.65 8.31
C VAL A 99 -0.77 5.64 6.80
N ALA A 100 -0.08 6.67 6.30
CA ALA A 100 0.33 6.67 4.91
C ALA A 100 1.14 5.39 4.65
N PHE A 101 0.88 4.72 3.54
CA PHE A 101 1.63 3.53 3.16
C PHE A 101 2.20 3.68 1.76
N ARG A 102 3.28 2.95 1.52
CA ARG A 102 3.96 2.79 0.25
C ARG A 102 4.05 1.30 -0.06
N TYR A 103 3.80 0.95 -1.31
CA TYR A 103 4.01 -0.41 -1.76
C TYR A 103 5.50 -0.71 -1.96
N VAL A 104 5.89 -1.93 -1.61
CA VAL A 104 7.18 -2.51 -1.93
C VAL A 104 6.98 -3.93 -2.43
N PHE A 105 7.63 -4.29 -3.53
CA PHE A 105 7.48 -5.61 -4.14
C PHE A 105 8.73 -6.00 -4.94
N VAL A 106 8.77 -7.24 -5.42
CA VAL A 106 9.76 -7.73 -6.39
C VAL A 106 9.12 -7.95 -7.75
N THR A 107 9.69 -7.45 -8.85
CA THR A 107 9.05 -7.55 -10.17
C THR A 107 8.69 -8.98 -10.56
N SER A 108 7.51 -9.25 -11.11
CA SER A 108 7.16 -10.58 -11.65
C SER A 108 8.12 -11.03 -12.78
N GLN A 109 8.61 -10.07 -13.55
CA GLN A 109 9.62 -10.28 -14.58
C GLN A 109 11.04 -10.29 -14.00
N ILE A 110 11.92 -11.03 -14.66
CA ILE A 110 13.33 -11.16 -14.31
C ILE A 110 14.21 -10.57 -15.42
N PHE A 111 15.30 -9.93 -15.03
CA PHE A 111 16.16 -9.13 -15.90
C PHE A 111 17.63 -9.50 -15.73
N LYS A 112 18.39 -9.32 -16.81
CA LYS A 112 19.84 -9.34 -16.74
C LYS A 112 20.35 -8.05 -16.09
N GLY A 113 21.66 -7.99 -15.80
CA GLY A 113 22.30 -6.83 -15.19
C GLY A 113 22.23 -5.55 -16.03
N ASP A 114 22.12 -5.66 -17.36
CA ASP A 114 21.83 -4.52 -18.24
C ASP A 114 20.35 -4.15 -18.17
N VAL A 115 20.04 -3.24 -17.25
CA VAL A 115 18.71 -2.64 -17.11
C VAL A 115 18.67 -1.21 -17.64
N ASN A 116 19.63 -0.81 -18.48
CA ASN A 116 19.77 0.57 -18.96
C ASN A 116 19.94 1.57 -17.80
N LYS A 117 20.87 1.26 -16.90
CA LYS A 117 21.23 2.06 -15.71
C LYS A 117 20.09 2.16 -14.69
N LEU A 118 20.28 2.99 -13.67
CA LEU A 118 19.28 3.21 -12.62
C LEU A 118 17.93 3.69 -13.19
N ASN A 119 17.94 4.63 -14.14
CA ASN A 119 16.71 5.13 -14.77
C ASN A 119 15.91 4.02 -15.50
N GLY A 120 16.61 3.07 -16.14
CA GLY A 120 15.95 1.96 -16.80
C GLY A 120 15.41 0.92 -15.82
N ALA A 121 16.06 0.74 -14.66
CA ALA A 121 15.52 -0.04 -13.55
C ALA A 121 14.24 0.61 -12.98
N ASP A 122 14.24 1.92 -12.74
CA ASP A 122 13.07 2.66 -12.28
C ASP A 122 11.93 2.56 -13.30
N SER A 123 12.23 2.68 -14.59
CA SER A 123 11.24 2.50 -15.67
C SER A 123 10.61 1.10 -15.66
N ARG A 124 11.36 0.06 -15.27
CA ARG A 124 10.82 -1.31 -15.11
C ARG A 124 9.88 -1.39 -13.92
N CYS A 125 10.20 -0.73 -12.81
CA CYS A 125 9.31 -0.65 -11.67
C CYS A 125 8.01 0.08 -11.99
N ILE A 126 8.08 1.19 -12.72
CA ILE A 126 6.89 1.93 -13.19
C ILE A 126 6.01 1.03 -14.07
N VAL A 127 6.61 0.29 -15.00
CA VAL A 127 5.85 -0.61 -15.88
C VAL A 127 5.24 -1.78 -15.11
N ALA A 128 5.95 -2.36 -14.14
CA ALA A 128 5.41 -3.43 -13.31
C ALA A 128 4.22 -2.92 -12.48
N ALA A 129 4.36 -1.75 -11.86
CA ALA A 129 3.35 -1.18 -10.97
C ALA A 129 2.14 -0.54 -11.66
N ALA A 130 1.89 -0.80 -12.96
CA ALA A 130 0.86 -0.13 -13.74
C ALA A 130 -0.57 -0.28 -13.19
N GLU A 131 -0.85 -1.38 -12.48
CA GLU A 131 -2.15 -1.67 -11.85
C GLU A 131 -2.21 -1.26 -10.36
N LEU A 132 -1.11 -0.74 -9.81
CA LEU A 132 -1.06 -0.18 -8.47
C LEU A 132 -1.40 1.33 -8.52
N PRO A 133 -1.78 1.95 -7.38
CA PRO A 133 -2.04 3.38 -7.33
C PRO A 133 -0.90 4.20 -7.93
N ALA A 134 -1.26 5.13 -8.82
CA ALA A 134 -0.30 5.94 -9.56
C ALA A 134 0.62 6.71 -8.61
N ALA A 135 1.93 6.49 -8.76
CA ALA A 135 2.97 7.06 -7.91
C ALA A 135 4.32 7.05 -8.62
N GLU A 136 5.32 7.65 -7.98
CA GLU A 136 6.70 7.50 -8.39
C GLU A 136 7.25 6.15 -7.90
N TRP A 137 8.08 5.51 -8.71
CA TRP A 137 8.64 4.20 -8.40
C TRP A 137 10.14 4.21 -8.61
N THR A 138 10.86 3.73 -7.61
CA THR A 138 12.33 3.66 -7.62
C THR A 138 12.75 2.23 -7.36
N ALA A 139 13.64 1.71 -8.20
CA ALA A 139 14.26 0.42 -7.97
C ALA A 139 15.21 0.51 -6.76
N TRP A 140 15.16 -0.44 -5.83
CA TRP A 140 16.16 -0.54 -4.76
C TRP A 140 17.48 -1.08 -5.34
N LEU A 141 18.23 -0.16 -5.94
CA LEU A 141 19.41 -0.45 -6.75
C LEU A 141 20.44 0.68 -6.57
N SER A 142 21.71 0.35 -6.45
CA SER A 142 22.79 1.35 -6.36
C SER A 142 23.80 1.16 -7.48
N ASP A 143 24.32 2.25 -8.02
CA ASP A 143 25.48 2.25 -8.92
C ASP A 143 26.73 2.76 -8.17
N ASP A 144 27.81 3.14 -8.87
CA ASP A 144 29.03 3.66 -8.25
C ASP A 144 28.96 5.14 -7.80
N VAL A 145 27.86 5.84 -8.07
CA VAL A 145 27.67 7.27 -7.73
C VAL A 145 26.45 7.49 -6.83
N GLN A 146 25.32 6.88 -7.16
CA GLN A 146 24.03 7.05 -6.51
C GLN A 146 23.63 5.77 -5.78
N SER A 147 23.43 5.90 -4.47
CA SER A 147 22.83 4.86 -3.64
C SER A 147 21.30 4.86 -3.77
N ALA A 148 20.67 3.71 -3.54
CA ALA A 148 19.21 3.61 -3.45
C ALA A 148 18.61 4.65 -2.47
N ALA A 149 19.20 4.82 -1.29
CA ALA A 149 18.74 5.79 -0.29
C ALA A 149 18.71 7.25 -0.78
N VAL A 150 19.60 7.66 -1.69
CA VAL A 150 19.64 9.04 -2.21
C VAL A 150 18.55 9.28 -3.25
N ARG A 151 18.01 8.21 -3.84
CA ARG A 151 16.95 8.25 -4.86
C ARG A 151 15.55 8.04 -4.27
N MET A 152 15.45 7.88 -2.95
CA MET A 152 14.20 7.60 -2.24
C MET A 152 13.93 8.67 -1.19
N ASP A 153 12.64 8.87 -0.85
CA ASP A 153 12.26 9.75 0.25
C ASP A 153 12.50 9.04 1.60
N THR A 154 13.67 9.29 2.16
CA THR A 154 14.12 8.79 3.48
C THR A 154 13.45 9.47 4.68
N SER A 155 12.62 10.49 4.45
CA SER A 155 11.86 11.17 5.51
C SER A 155 10.48 10.56 5.75
N PHE A 156 10.10 9.56 4.93
CA PHE A 156 8.82 8.90 5.04
C PHE A 156 8.67 8.12 6.33
N MET A 157 7.63 8.48 7.08
CA MET A 157 7.28 7.89 8.38
C MET A 157 6.10 6.89 8.29
N GLY A 158 5.65 6.58 7.08
CA GLY A 158 4.56 5.64 6.86
C GLY A 158 5.03 4.20 6.67
N TRP A 159 4.14 3.27 6.34
CA TRP A 159 4.50 1.85 6.22
C TRP A 159 4.93 1.46 4.81
N TYR A 160 5.76 0.44 4.73
CA TYR A 160 6.03 -0.31 3.52
C TYR A 160 5.23 -1.61 3.56
N ILE A 161 4.41 -1.85 2.54
CA ILE A 161 3.51 -3.00 2.48
C ILE A 161 3.65 -3.76 1.15
N LEU A 162 3.40 -5.07 1.19
CA LEU A 162 3.28 -5.88 -0.02
C LEU A 162 1.92 -5.64 -0.70
N PRO A 163 1.86 -5.66 -2.04
CA PRO A 163 0.59 -5.66 -2.76
C PRO A 163 -0.18 -6.97 -2.57
N GLY A 164 -1.49 -6.91 -2.75
CA GLY A 164 -2.40 -8.05 -2.64
C GLY A 164 -3.76 -7.65 -2.06
N PRO A 165 -4.73 -8.58 -2.04
CA PRO A 165 -6.06 -8.35 -1.45
C PRO A 165 -5.98 -8.12 0.07
N GLU A 166 -4.97 -8.71 0.71
CA GLU A 166 -4.61 -8.49 2.12
C GLU A 166 -3.15 -8.01 2.14
N PRO A 167 -2.91 -6.69 2.14
CA PRO A 167 -1.55 -6.15 2.16
C PRO A 167 -0.80 -6.55 3.42
N ILE A 168 0.47 -6.92 3.26
CA ILE A 168 1.30 -7.42 4.37
C ILE A 168 2.34 -6.37 4.73
N LEU A 169 2.43 -6.02 6.01
CA LEU A 169 3.45 -5.10 6.53
C LEU A 169 4.87 -5.67 6.36
N VAL A 170 5.72 -4.93 5.64
CA VAL A 170 7.15 -5.23 5.48
C VAL A 170 7.98 -4.45 6.50
N ALA A 171 7.71 -3.16 6.62
CA ALA A 171 8.44 -2.27 7.51
C ALA A 171 7.59 -1.07 7.95
N ARG A 172 7.81 -0.63 9.20
CA ARG A 172 7.27 0.63 9.72
C ARG A 172 8.33 1.69 9.50
N ASP A 173 8.07 2.65 8.63
CA ASP A 173 8.95 3.74 8.22
C ASP A 173 10.27 3.34 7.52
N TRP A 174 11.00 4.37 7.06
CA TRP A 174 12.29 4.21 6.39
C TRP A 174 13.35 3.56 7.30
N ALA A 175 13.37 3.90 8.59
CA ALA A 175 14.29 3.28 9.53
C ALA A 175 13.96 1.80 9.74
N GLY A 176 12.69 1.40 9.71
CA GLY A 176 12.26 0.01 9.68
C GLY A 176 12.80 -0.73 8.45
N LEU A 177 12.59 -0.18 7.24
CA LEU A 177 13.02 -0.80 5.99
C LEU A 177 14.55 -0.98 5.93
N THR A 178 15.29 -0.03 6.53
CA THR A 178 16.75 0.01 6.52
C THR A 178 17.41 -0.48 7.81
N SER A 179 16.63 -1.06 8.72
CA SER A 179 17.11 -1.53 10.03
C SER A 179 17.97 -2.79 9.96
N GLY A 180 17.80 -3.58 8.90
CA GLY A 180 18.34 -4.95 8.79
C GLY A 180 17.45 -6.02 9.39
N THR A 181 16.23 -5.67 9.77
CA THR A 181 15.18 -6.64 10.11
C THR A 181 13.84 -6.13 9.60
N LEU A 182 13.23 -6.91 8.71
CA LEU A 182 11.90 -6.70 8.17
C LEU A 182 10.88 -7.51 8.99
N GLN A 183 9.67 -6.98 9.10
CA GLN A 183 8.54 -7.64 9.75
C GLN A 183 8.06 -8.83 8.91
N ASN A 184 8.02 -8.65 7.59
CA ASN A 184 7.81 -9.71 6.60
C ASN A 184 8.76 -9.50 5.42
N PRO A 185 9.17 -10.58 4.73
CA PRO A 185 10.09 -10.49 3.62
C PRO A 185 9.38 -9.94 2.36
N ILE A 186 10.13 -9.33 1.44
CA ILE A 186 9.60 -8.72 0.22
C ILE A 186 9.41 -9.80 -0.88
N HIS A 187 8.57 -10.80 -0.62
CA HIS A 187 8.46 -12.00 -1.47
C HIS A 187 7.29 -11.98 -2.46
N ARG A 188 6.61 -10.86 -2.66
CA ARG A 188 5.46 -10.77 -3.57
C ARG A 188 5.75 -9.90 -4.77
N ASP A 189 5.16 -10.28 -5.90
CA ASP A 189 5.15 -9.49 -7.11
C ASP A 189 4.12 -8.36 -7.09
N GLU A 190 4.12 -7.50 -8.11
CA GLU A 190 3.19 -6.37 -8.22
C GLU A 190 1.71 -6.79 -8.22
N GLN A 191 1.38 -8.05 -8.52
CA GLN A 191 0.03 -8.60 -8.47
C GLN A 191 -0.27 -9.27 -7.12
N GLY A 192 0.70 -9.28 -6.20
CA GLY A 192 0.59 -9.91 -4.88
C GLY A 192 0.83 -11.41 -4.87
N ASN A 193 1.34 -12.01 -5.95
CA ASN A 193 1.68 -13.43 -5.99
C ASN A 193 3.06 -13.67 -5.35
N PRO A 194 3.25 -14.80 -4.64
CA PRO A 194 4.55 -15.15 -4.09
C PRO A 194 5.57 -15.47 -5.20
N VAL A 195 6.80 -15.00 -5.04
CA VAL A 195 7.94 -15.41 -5.89
C VAL A 195 8.53 -16.74 -5.41
N ALA A 196 9.36 -17.35 -6.25
CA ALA A 196 10.02 -18.62 -5.93
C ALA A 196 10.91 -18.51 -4.67
N GLY A 197 11.05 -19.60 -3.92
CA GLY A 197 11.85 -19.63 -2.68
C GLY A 197 13.35 -19.42 -2.89
N ASP A 198 13.83 -19.66 -4.11
CA ASP A 198 15.20 -19.43 -4.57
C ASP A 198 15.33 -18.17 -5.45
N ALA A 199 14.30 -17.32 -5.45
CA ALA A 199 14.34 -16.03 -6.14
C ALA A 199 15.50 -15.17 -5.61
N LEU A 200 16.08 -14.38 -6.51
CA LEU A 200 17.13 -13.42 -6.22
C LEU A 200 16.77 -12.10 -6.89
N ALA A 201 17.19 -10.98 -6.30
CA ALA A 201 16.96 -9.65 -6.84
C ALA A 201 18.25 -8.83 -6.89
N TRP A 202 18.47 -8.11 -7.97
CA TRP A 202 19.64 -7.22 -8.11
C TRP A 202 19.58 -6.09 -7.07
N SER A 203 20.74 -5.74 -6.48
CA SER A 203 20.78 -4.67 -5.47
C SER A 203 22.00 -3.76 -5.55
N ASN A 204 23.23 -4.29 -5.49
CA ASN A 204 24.45 -3.53 -5.11
C ASN A 204 24.24 -2.58 -3.91
N THR A 205 23.31 -2.91 -3.01
CA THR A 205 22.83 -1.99 -1.98
C THR A 205 22.96 -2.63 -0.61
N LYS A 206 23.55 -1.89 0.33
CA LYS A 206 23.62 -2.27 1.74
C LYS A 206 22.24 -2.10 2.39
N THR A 207 22.08 -2.72 3.54
CA THR A 207 20.89 -2.62 4.37
C THR A 207 20.51 -1.19 4.74
N ASP A 208 21.50 -0.31 4.96
CA ASP A 208 21.27 1.11 5.23
C ASP A 208 20.95 1.94 3.97
N GLY A 209 20.69 1.27 2.85
CA GLY A 209 20.39 1.86 1.54
C GLY A 209 21.60 2.49 0.84
N LYS A 210 22.82 2.39 1.40
CA LYS A 210 24.05 2.91 0.77
C LYS A 210 24.62 1.94 -0.27
N ILE A 211 25.52 2.45 -1.10
CA ILE A 211 26.25 1.66 -2.10
C ILE A 211 27.04 0.53 -1.41
N LEU A 212 26.87 -0.70 -1.90
CA LEU A 212 27.63 -1.85 -1.43
C LEU A 212 29.06 -1.85 -1.98
N SER A 213 29.20 -1.79 -3.31
CA SER A 213 30.49 -1.76 -4.01
C SER A 213 30.57 -0.61 -5.01
N LEU A 214 31.74 0.04 -5.04
CA LEU A 214 32.13 1.07 -6.01
C LEU A 214 33.04 0.52 -7.13
N ASP A 215 33.32 -0.78 -7.09
CA ASP A 215 34.13 -1.43 -8.12
C ASP A 215 33.27 -1.70 -9.36
N ALA A 216 33.65 -1.09 -10.49
CA ALA A 216 32.96 -1.21 -11.78
C ALA A 216 32.63 -2.65 -12.20
N ALA A 217 33.40 -3.64 -11.73
CA ALA A 217 33.18 -5.06 -11.99
C ALA A 217 32.07 -5.72 -11.12
N SER A 218 31.56 -5.01 -10.11
CA SER A 218 30.67 -5.50 -9.05
C SER A 218 29.25 -4.92 -9.08
N HIS A 219 28.88 -4.21 -10.16
CA HIS A 219 27.54 -3.65 -10.36
C HIS A 219 27.19 -3.58 -11.86
N CYS A 220 27.62 -4.59 -12.61
CA CYS A 220 27.28 -4.73 -14.03
C CYS A 220 27.61 -3.49 -14.87
N ASN A 221 28.76 -2.85 -14.58
CA ASN A 221 29.18 -1.58 -15.17
C ASN A 221 28.08 -0.50 -15.08
N ASN A 222 27.63 -0.22 -13.85
CA ASN A 222 26.50 0.69 -13.56
C ASN A 222 25.20 0.27 -14.24
N TRP A 223 24.95 -1.04 -14.25
CA TRP A 223 23.75 -1.64 -14.82
C TRP A 223 23.54 -1.33 -16.31
N ASP A 224 24.65 -1.12 -17.03
CA ASP A 224 24.74 -0.77 -18.46
C ASP A 224 25.40 -1.90 -19.27
N SER A 225 25.59 -3.08 -18.65
CA SER A 225 26.23 -4.23 -19.28
C SER A 225 25.78 -5.56 -18.67
N ASN A 226 25.78 -6.62 -19.48
CA ASN A 226 25.58 -7.99 -19.04
C ASN A 226 26.90 -8.70 -18.69
N THR A 227 27.99 -7.94 -18.52
CA THR A 227 29.32 -8.46 -18.20
C THR A 227 29.73 -8.11 -16.77
N GLY A 228 30.54 -8.97 -16.17
CA GLY A 228 30.98 -8.82 -14.79
C GLY A 228 30.00 -9.49 -13.83
N THR A 229 29.97 -8.97 -12.61
CA THR A 229 29.13 -9.52 -11.54
C THR A 229 28.44 -8.41 -10.77
N SER A 230 27.42 -8.77 -9.99
CA SER A 230 26.83 -7.86 -9.01
C SER A 230 26.25 -8.61 -7.82
N SER A 231 26.06 -7.91 -6.71
CA SER A 231 25.40 -8.49 -5.55
C SER A 231 23.89 -8.59 -5.77
N VAL A 232 23.33 -9.62 -5.14
CA VAL A 232 21.89 -9.87 -5.10
C VAL A 232 21.40 -9.95 -3.66
N GLY A 233 20.13 -9.65 -3.49
CA GLY A 233 19.38 -9.89 -2.28
C GLY A 233 18.42 -11.06 -2.42
N ASN A 234 17.98 -11.59 -1.28
CA ASN A 234 17.02 -12.69 -1.19
C ASN A 234 15.60 -12.17 -0.84
N PRO A 235 14.64 -12.17 -1.77
CA PRO A 235 13.27 -11.70 -1.52
C PRO A 235 12.54 -12.42 -0.39
N ASN A 236 12.99 -13.61 -0.01
CA ASN A 236 12.40 -14.44 1.05
C ASN A 236 13.03 -14.20 2.42
N ALA A 237 14.10 -13.41 2.53
CA ALA A 237 14.77 -13.11 3.79
C ALA A 237 14.13 -11.93 4.52
N THR A 238 14.09 -12.01 5.85
CA THR A 238 13.65 -10.92 6.73
C THR A 238 14.82 -10.20 7.41
N ASP A 239 16.04 -10.69 7.30
CA ASP A 239 17.23 -10.02 7.82
C ASP A 239 17.96 -9.24 6.71
N ALA A 240 19.15 -8.72 7.01
CA ALA A 240 19.98 -7.99 6.06
C ALA A 240 20.23 -8.71 4.71
N MET A 241 20.03 -10.04 4.64
CA MET A 241 20.16 -10.81 3.41
C MET A 241 19.11 -10.43 2.36
N TRP A 242 18.01 -9.77 2.74
CA TRP A 242 16.99 -9.32 1.80
C TRP A 242 17.57 -8.43 0.71
N THR A 243 18.52 -7.54 1.05
CA THR A 243 19.20 -6.69 0.06
C THR A 243 20.56 -7.24 -0.34
N ASN A 244 21.24 -7.96 0.55
CA ASN A 244 22.59 -8.47 0.27
C ASN A 244 22.77 -9.85 0.90
N GLU A 245 22.53 -10.89 0.11
CA GLU A 245 22.65 -12.29 0.54
C GLU A 245 24.12 -12.74 0.65
N GLY A 246 25.07 -11.91 0.24
CA GLY A 246 26.48 -12.31 0.12
C GLY A 246 26.75 -13.17 -1.12
N ILE A 247 25.75 -13.31 -2.00
CA ILE A 247 25.89 -13.95 -3.31
C ILE A 247 26.32 -12.89 -4.33
N VAL A 248 27.30 -13.25 -5.15
CA VAL A 248 27.77 -12.47 -6.29
C VAL A 248 27.33 -13.20 -7.55
N ALA A 249 26.37 -12.62 -8.28
CA ALA A 249 25.77 -13.21 -9.46
C ALA A 249 26.38 -12.65 -10.75
N ASP A 250 26.44 -13.49 -11.79
CA ASP A 250 26.88 -13.10 -13.13
C ASP A 250 25.84 -12.17 -13.77
N CYS A 251 26.27 -11.03 -14.30
CA CYS A 251 25.38 -10.02 -14.90
C CYS A 251 24.57 -10.52 -16.11
N ASN A 252 24.90 -11.68 -16.67
CA ASN A 252 24.11 -12.33 -17.72
C ASN A 252 22.99 -13.24 -17.17
N SER A 253 22.95 -13.47 -15.85
CA SER A 253 21.87 -14.19 -15.14
C SER A 253 20.61 -13.34 -15.03
N LEU A 254 19.45 -13.99 -14.89
CA LEU A 254 18.16 -13.32 -14.77
C LEU A 254 17.71 -13.27 -13.31
N HIS A 255 17.50 -12.07 -12.77
CA HIS A 255 17.05 -11.83 -11.41
C HIS A 255 15.98 -10.74 -11.35
N HIS A 256 15.21 -10.71 -10.27
CA HIS A 256 14.16 -9.73 -10.03
C HIS A 256 14.74 -8.34 -9.74
N LEU A 257 13.88 -7.33 -9.73
CA LEU A 257 14.17 -6.01 -9.16
C LEU A 257 13.25 -5.77 -7.97
N TYR A 258 13.78 -5.19 -6.90
CA TYR A 258 12.97 -4.60 -5.85
C TYR A 258 12.45 -3.25 -6.30
N CYS A 259 11.15 -3.02 -6.18
CA CYS A 259 10.49 -1.78 -6.53
C CYS A 259 9.84 -1.16 -5.29
N VAL A 260 10.20 0.08 -5.00
CA VAL A 260 9.73 0.84 -3.84
C VAL A 260 8.99 2.08 -4.33
N GLN A 261 7.77 2.27 -3.84
CA GLN A 261 6.98 3.47 -4.10
C GLN A 261 7.61 4.67 -3.39
N ASN A 262 7.67 5.83 -4.06
CA ASN A 262 8.09 7.13 -3.51
C ASN A 262 6.88 8.07 -3.35
#